data_AF-A0A7X2X3I8-F1
#
_entry.id   AF-A0A7X2X3I8-F1
#
_cell.length_a   1.000
_cell.length_b   1.000
_cell.length_c   1.000
_cell.angle_alpha   90.00
_cell.angle_beta   90.00
_cell.angle_gamma   90.00
#
_symmetry.space_group_name_H-M   'P 1'
#
loop_
_entity.id
_entity.type
_entity.pdbx_description
1 polymer ?
#
loop_
_entity_poly.entity_id
_entity_poly.type
_entity_poly.pdbx_seq_one_letter_code
_entity_poly.pdbx_strand_id
1 'polypeptide(L)'
;MLTNDQLDEIVRELFYLGVEGEYWDFKEKPYFFEGQSKEEKNKKKNDLLHDIICMANNLSNRDAYIIMGIQDKPVKITGVKQFSNKWTQENYQDFLQNLTWAGDMIPTVEFRTINNGDLDVLIIKKSNRVPYYITKSYGKVRENRIYVRKGSKNTAIDSQAEIGDIEKLFEFRFGLTPFPKERVINYITDHDHWIEMKGDYETRSWYYEKFPEYTIELSRDPESDDLDSPDYAYVQINCRSSWQILRVRYHQTILMEYTAHYVDETRGIVISPRDSYIKLSKDNTTSMTKHFYYYFENSIEIKLMYLLKKLMNHDNLALDTHLLLIPVFNSSEEKSDVEFLINNEDFISSIENEIQNIVINYGSGLSEKSELIIRQDLAVNKAVKSILDEYRKIKVYEKTK
;
A
#
# COMPACT_ATOMS: atom_id res chain seq x y z
N MET A 1 5.27 0.25 17.37
CA MET A 1 6.32 -0.78 17.53
C MET A 1 5.70 -2.12 17.18
N LEU A 2 6.42 -3.00 16.49
CA LEU A 2 5.95 -4.37 16.21
C LEU A 2 5.69 -5.10 17.53
N THR A 3 4.64 -5.91 17.63
CA THR A 3 4.48 -6.88 18.75
C THR A 3 5.34 -8.11 18.49
N ASN A 4 5.50 -8.99 19.49
CA ASN A 4 6.21 -10.26 19.27
C ASN A 4 5.45 -11.18 18.32
N ASP A 5 4.11 -11.22 18.41
CA ASP A 5 3.29 -12.03 17.50
C ASP A 5 3.44 -11.58 16.04
N GLN A 6 3.47 -10.26 15.80
CA GLN A 6 3.72 -9.70 14.46
C GLN A 6 5.12 -10.05 13.96
N LEU A 7 6.12 -10.04 14.83
CA LEU A 7 7.49 -10.41 14.46
C LEU A 7 7.62 -11.91 14.17
N ASP A 8 6.95 -12.76 14.94
CA ASP A 8 6.88 -14.20 14.70
C ASP A 8 6.25 -14.49 13.33
N GLU A 9 5.18 -13.79 12.97
CA GLU A 9 4.56 -13.93 11.64
C GLU A 9 5.51 -13.53 10.50
N ILE A 10 6.18 -12.38 10.61
CA ILE A 10 7.19 -11.94 9.63
C ILE A 10 8.29 -12.99 9.50
N VAL A 11 8.86 -13.45 10.61
CA VAL A 11 9.96 -14.43 10.59
C VAL A 11 9.49 -15.77 10.02
N ARG A 12 8.25 -16.19 10.31
CA ARG A 12 7.65 -17.39 9.74
C ARG A 12 7.51 -17.29 8.22
N GLU A 13 7.03 -16.17 7.69
CA GLU A 13 6.96 -15.93 6.25
C GLU A 13 8.35 -16.01 5.60
N LEU A 14 9.34 -15.32 6.18
CA LEU A 14 10.72 -15.34 5.68
C LEU A 14 11.34 -16.74 5.72
N PHE A 15 11.06 -17.53 6.76
CA PHE A 15 11.50 -18.91 6.87
C PHE A 15 10.92 -19.79 5.74
N TYR A 16 9.63 -19.63 5.42
CA TYR A 16 8.97 -20.40 4.36
C TYR A 16 9.44 -20.06 2.94
N LEU A 17 10.05 -18.89 2.73
CA LEU A 17 10.71 -18.58 1.45
C LEU A 17 11.91 -19.50 1.17
N GLY A 18 12.50 -20.12 2.21
CA GLY A 18 13.57 -21.09 2.07
C GLY A 18 14.91 -20.52 1.57
N VAL A 19 15.04 -19.19 1.51
CA VAL A 19 16.23 -18.47 1.07
C VAL A 19 16.42 -17.20 1.87
N GLU A 20 17.65 -16.68 1.89
CA GLU A 20 17.93 -15.32 2.35
C GLU A 20 17.57 -14.28 1.28
N GLY A 21 17.37 -13.03 1.68
CA GLY A 21 16.98 -11.97 0.75
C GLY A 21 17.42 -10.58 1.17
N GLU A 22 16.81 -9.56 0.55
CA GLU A 22 17.29 -8.17 0.56
C GLU A 22 17.40 -7.53 1.93
N TYR A 23 16.55 -7.95 2.87
CA TYR A 23 16.43 -7.36 4.19
C TYR A 23 16.42 -8.42 5.31
N TRP A 24 16.78 -9.67 5.03
CA TRP A 24 16.92 -10.69 6.07
C TRP A 24 18.08 -11.66 5.80
N ASP A 25 18.67 -12.16 6.89
CA ASP A 25 19.81 -13.06 6.89
C ASP A 25 19.68 -14.07 8.04
N PHE A 26 19.99 -15.34 7.75
CA PHE A 26 19.89 -16.42 8.71
C PHE A 26 21.25 -16.73 9.30
N LYS A 27 21.34 -16.76 10.63
CA LYS A 27 22.54 -17.19 11.35
C LYS A 27 22.21 -18.42 12.18
N GLU A 28 23.01 -19.47 12.01
CA GLU A 28 22.81 -20.73 12.77
C GLU A 28 22.96 -20.52 14.28
N LYS A 29 23.83 -19.59 14.69
CA LYS A 29 24.19 -19.33 16.09
C LYS A 29 24.11 -17.83 16.41
N PRO A 30 23.87 -17.45 17.67
CA PRO A 30 24.05 -16.07 18.11
C PRO A 30 25.48 -15.58 17.81
N TYR A 31 25.65 -14.28 17.54
CA TYR A 31 27.00 -13.71 17.33
C TYR A 31 27.89 -13.88 18.56
N PHE A 32 27.31 -13.72 19.74
CA PHE A 32 28.00 -13.74 21.01
C PHE A 32 27.31 -14.65 22.01
N PHE A 33 28.08 -15.52 22.65
CA PHE A 33 27.65 -16.44 23.70
C PHE A 33 28.85 -16.91 24.52
N GLU A 34 28.58 -17.58 25.64
CA GLU A 34 29.61 -18.16 26.51
C GLU A 34 30.44 -19.25 25.82
N GLY A 35 31.74 -19.35 26.15
CA GLY A 35 32.63 -20.37 25.58
C GLY A 35 33.31 -19.97 24.28
N GLN A 36 32.96 -18.84 23.66
CA GLN A 36 33.75 -18.27 22.56
C GLN A 36 35.08 -17.71 23.05
N SER A 37 36.16 -18.04 22.34
CA SER A 37 37.49 -17.45 22.55
C SER A 37 37.49 -15.95 22.25
N LYS A 38 38.53 -15.25 22.73
CA LYS A 38 38.68 -13.82 22.49
C LYS A 38 38.85 -13.51 21.00
N GLU A 39 39.57 -14.36 20.29
CA GLU A 39 39.83 -14.28 18.85
C GLU A 39 38.51 -14.45 18.06
N GLU A 40 37.68 -15.43 18.43
CA GLU A 40 36.36 -15.63 17.82
C GLU A 40 35.44 -14.44 18.06
N LYS A 41 35.40 -13.92 19.30
CA LYS A 41 34.61 -12.72 19.62
C LYS A 41 35.05 -11.52 18.78
N ASN A 42 36.36 -11.30 18.63
CA ASN A 42 36.87 -10.20 17.81
C ASN A 42 36.49 -10.38 16.34
N LYS A 43 36.60 -11.59 15.78
CA LYS A 43 36.14 -11.87 14.42
C LYS A 43 34.63 -11.60 14.28
N LYS A 44 33.83 -12.08 15.23
CA LYS A 44 32.37 -11.89 15.23
C LYS A 44 31.93 -10.43 15.37
N LYS A 45 32.70 -9.57 16.05
CA LYS A 45 32.43 -8.12 16.06
C LYS A 45 32.63 -7.48 14.69
N ASN A 46 33.62 -7.93 13.92
CA ASN A 46 33.81 -7.47 12.55
C ASN A 46 32.64 -7.92 11.65
N ASP A 47 32.30 -9.20 11.72
CA ASP A 47 31.19 -9.77 10.95
C ASP A 47 29.86 -9.08 11.30
N LEU A 48 29.58 -8.88 12.60
CA LEU A 48 28.38 -8.19 13.07
C LEU A 48 28.30 -6.76 12.56
N LEU A 49 29.36 -5.97 12.70
CA LEU A 49 29.36 -4.57 12.26
C LEU A 49 29.11 -4.47 10.76
N HIS A 50 29.80 -5.31 9.98
CA HIS A 50 29.63 -5.36 8.55
C HIS A 50 28.19 -5.74 8.16
N ASP A 51 27.62 -6.76 8.80
CA ASP A 51 26.25 -7.20 8.55
C ASP A 51 25.24 -6.10 8.94
N ILE A 52 25.41 -5.44 10.08
CA ILE A 52 24.54 -4.30 10.50
C ILE A 52 24.61 -3.16 9.49
N ILE A 53 25.80 -2.77 9.02
CA ILE A 53 25.93 -1.68 8.04
C ILE A 53 25.23 -2.06 6.73
N CYS A 54 25.46 -3.28 6.22
CA CYS A 54 24.80 -3.74 4.99
C CYS A 54 23.28 -3.78 5.14
N MET A 55 22.78 -4.26 6.29
CA MET A 55 21.36 -4.32 6.61
C MET A 55 20.73 -2.94 6.79
N ALA A 56 21.42 -2.01 7.44
CA ALA A 56 20.96 -0.63 7.59
C ALA A 56 20.89 0.10 6.24
N ASN A 57 21.76 -0.28 5.30
CA ASN A 57 21.83 0.24 3.94
C ASN A 57 21.16 -0.69 2.91
N ASN A 58 20.13 -1.44 3.28
CA ASN A 58 19.42 -2.30 2.34
C ASN A 58 18.71 -1.46 1.26
N LEU A 59 18.79 -1.89 0.00
CA LEU A 59 18.25 -1.12 -1.14
C LEU A 59 16.72 -1.16 -1.27
N SER A 60 16.04 -1.95 -0.43
CA SER A 60 14.59 -1.97 -0.29
C SER A 60 14.09 -0.89 0.69
N ASN A 61 14.99 -0.26 1.45
CA ASN A 61 14.70 0.72 2.50
C ASN A 61 13.57 0.26 3.44
N ARG A 62 13.74 -0.91 4.04
CA ARG A 62 12.82 -1.51 5.03
C ARG A 62 13.56 -1.85 6.33
N ASP A 63 12.78 -2.18 7.37
CA ASP A 63 13.33 -2.86 8.54
C ASP A 63 13.98 -4.16 8.08
N ALA A 64 15.18 -4.44 8.59
CA ALA A 64 15.95 -5.60 8.24
C ALA A 64 16.17 -6.52 9.45
N TYR A 65 16.34 -7.82 9.21
CA TYR A 65 16.31 -8.84 10.24
C TYR A 65 17.52 -9.77 10.14
N ILE A 66 18.36 -9.78 11.17
CA ILE A 66 19.33 -10.87 11.34
C ILE A 66 18.72 -11.86 12.32
N ILE A 67 18.33 -13.03 11.79
CA ILE A 67 17.56 -14.03 12.52
C ILE A 67 18.51 -15.17 12.91
N MET A 68 18.74 -15.31 14.22
CA MET A 68 19.65 -16.27 14.81
C MET A 68 18.90 -17.50 15.32
N GLY A 69 19.50 -18.68 15.15
CA GLY A 69 18.88 -19.99 15.44
C GLY A 69 18.29 -20.67 14.21
N ILE A 70 18.71 -20.25 13.01
CA ILE A 70 18.31 -20.85 11.72
C ILE A 70 19.57 -21.14 10.91
N GLN A 71 19.78 -22.40 10.54
CA GLN A 71 20.75 -22.80 9.51
C GLN A 71 20.22 -22.43 8.13
N ASP A 72 21.05 -21.92 7.23
CA ASP A 72 20.65 -21.45 5.89
C ASP A 72 20.56 -22.58 4.84
N LYS A 73 21.38 -23.64 4.96
CA LYS A 73 21.45 -24.73 3.97
C LYS A 73 21.57 -26.11 4.63
N PRO A 74 20.49 -26.92 4.66
CA PRO A 74 19.10 -26.54 4.35
C PRO A 74 18.54 -25.57 5.40
N VAL A 75 17.51 -24.79 5.02
CA VAL A 75 16.81 -23.89 5.95
C VAL A 75 16.15 -24.71 7.06
N LYS A 76 16.68 -24.58 8.29
CA LYS A 76 16.23 -25.36 9.45
C LYS A 76 16.41 -24.59 10.74
N ILE A 77 15.39 -24.60 11.59
CA ILE A 77 15.49 -24.06 12.96
C ILE A 77 16.44 -24.95 13.78
N THR A 78 17.53 -24.36 14.25
CA THR A 78 18.52 -24.98 15.14
C THR A 78 18.34 -24.57 16.60
N GLY A 79 17.65 -23.44 16.84
CA GLY A 79 17.37 -22.93 18.17
C GLY A 79 18.53 -22.16 18.79
N VAL A 80 18.23 -21.26 19.73
CA VAL A 80 19.23 -20.49 20.49
C VAL A 80 19.21 -20.72 22.01
N LYS A 81 18.29 -21.54 22.54
CA LYS A 81 18.11 -21.76 23.99
C LYS A 81 19.33 -22.38 24.67
N GLN A 82 20.09 -23.16 23.93
CA GLN A 82 21.29 -23.85 24.42
C GLN A 82 22.48 -22.91 24.67
N PHE A 83 22.41 -21.65 24.23
CA PHE A 83 23.49 -20.67 24.39
C PHE A 83 23.23 -19.77 25.61
N SER A 84 24.16 -19.76 26.57
CA SER A 84 24.16 -18.89 27.74
C SER A 84 24.93 -17.58 27.49
N ASN A 85 24.64 -16.56 28.32
CA ASN A 85 25.34 -15.26 28.33
C ASN A 85 25.48 -14.61 26.95
N LYS A 86 24.38 -14.64 26.18
CA LYS A 86 24.26 -13.96 24.89
C LYS A 86 24.27 -12.44 25.08
N TRP A 87 24.61 -11.71 24.03
CA TRP A 87 24.45 -10.24 24.04
C TRP A 87 22.99 -9.84 24.20
N THR A 88 22.77 -8.85 25.05
CA THR A 88 21.48 -8.19 25.25
C THR A 88 21.34 -6.97 24.33
N GLN A 89 20.15 -6.36 24.31
CA GLN A 89 19.90 -5.09 23.64
C GLN A 89 20.96 -4.02 23.95
N GLU A 90 21.29 -3.84 25.24
CA GLU A 90 22.28 -2.86 25.70
C GLU A 90 23.67 -3.15 25.10
N ASN A 91 24.08 -4.42 25.06
CA ASN A 91 25.37 -4.77 24.48
C ASN A 91 25.49 -4.42 22.99
N TYR A 92 24.42 -4.65 22.21
CA TYR A 92 24.39 -4.24 20.80
C TYR A 92 24.41 -2.72 20.64
N GLN A 93 23.64 -2.00 21.45
CA GLN A 93 23.60 -0.53 21.43
C GLN A 93 24.94 0.08 21.81
N ASP A 94 25.53 -0.35 22.93
CA ASP A 94 26.83 0.10 23.41
C ASP A 94 27.92 -0.16 22.37
N PHE A 95 27.90 -1.33 21.73
CA PHE A 95 28.86 -1.66 20.68
C PHE A 95 28.81 -0.64 19.53
N LEU A 96 27.61 -0.28 19.05
CA LEU A 96 27.44 0.67 17.96
C LEU A 96 27.78 2.11 18.38
N GLN A 97 27.42 2.51 19.61
CA GLN A 97 27.70 3.85 20.13
C GLN A 97 29.19 4.13 20.34
N ASN A 98 29.99 3.10 20.60
CA ASN A 98 31.44 3.23 20.78
C ASN A 98 32.23 3.38 19.47
N LEU A 99 31.56 3.39 18.31
CA LEU A 99 32.18 3.58 17.00
C LEU A 99 32.04 5.03 16.53
N THR A 100 32.92 5.47 15.60
CA THR A 100 32.83 6.80 15.00
C THR A 100 32.08 6.73 13.67
N TRP A 101 30.86 7.26 13.64
CA TRP A 101 29.96 7.24 12.48
C TRP A 101 30.02 8.55 11.69
N ALA A 102 29.73 8.48 10.39
CA ALA A 102 29.60 9.69 9.58
C ALA A 102 28.40 10.53 10.03
N GLY A 103 28.65 11.80 10.36
CA GLY A 103 27.63 12.74 10.83
C GLY A 103 26.95 12.32 12.13
N ASP A 104 27.62 11.53 12.97
CA ASP A 104 27.11 10.97 14.23
C ASP A 104 25.78 10.19 14.07
N MET A 105 25.56 9.65 12.87
CA MET A 105 24.36 8.89 12.54
C MET A 105 24.59 7.40 12.82
N ILE A 106 24.03 6.92 13.92
CA ILE A 106 24.12 5.53 14.36
C ILE A 106 22.88 4.75 13.89
N PRO A 107 23.02 3.56 13.28
CA PRO A 107 21.89 2.68 12.99
C PRO A 107 21.13 2.33 14.27
N THR A 108 19.79 2.38 14.22
CA THR A 108 18.97 1.95 15.35
C THR A 108 18.72 0.45 15.25
N VAL A 109 19.02 -0.28 16.33
CA VAL A 109 18.81 -1.73 16.42
C VAL A 109 17.92 -2.10 17.59
N GLU A 110 17.14 -3.17 17.43
CA GLU A 110 16.26 -3.74 18.44
C GLU A 110 16.43 -5.26 18.47
N PHE A 111 16.78 -5.80 19.64
CA PHE A 111 17.00 -7.21 19.86
C PHE A 111 15.80 -7.82 20.57
N ARG A 112 15.29 -8.92 20.04
CA ARG A 112 14.17 -9.66 20.62
C ARG A 112 14.41 -11.16 20.56
N THR A 113 13.85 -11.86 21.53
CA THR A 113 13.76 -13.32 21.50
C THR A 113 12.30 -13.71 21.27
N ILE A 114 12.04 -14.54 20.27
CA ILE A 114 10.70 -14.93 19.82
C ILE A 114 10.57 -16.46 19.73
N ASN A 115 9.46 -16.98 19.21
CA ASN A 115 9.20 -18.40 19.04
C ASN A 115 9.48 -19.20 20.34
N ASN A 116 8.83 -18.81 21.43
CA ASN A 116 9.02 -19.39 22.77
C ASN A 116 10.48 -19.49 23.25
N GLY A 117 11.36 -18.59 22.80
CA GLY A 117 12.77 -18.58 23.20
C GLY A 117 13.73 -19.21 22.19
N ASP A 118 13.23 -19.81 21.10
CA ASP A 118 14.06 -20.58 20.17
C ASP A 118 14.77 -19.72 19.13
N LEU A 119 14.33 -18.50 18.89
CA LEU A 119 14.94 -17.60 17.92
C LEU A 119 15.30 -16.26 18.56
N ASP A 120 16.49 -15.75 18.26
CA ASP A 120 16.86 -14.37 18.55
C ASP A 120 16.85 -13.57 17.25
N VAL A 121 16.29 -12.38 17.28
CA VAL A 121 16.18 -11.49 16.12
C VAL A 121 16.80 -10.15 16.45
N LEU A 122 17.82 -9.77 15.70
CA LEU A 122 18.32 -8.40 15.68
C LEU A 122 17.66 -7.65 14.53
N ILE A 123 16.78 -6.71 14.87
CA ILE A 123 16.05 -5.87 13.95
C ILE A 123 16.84 -4.59 13.73
N ILE A 124 17.26 -4.32 12.49
CA ILE A 124 17.86 -3.05 12.10
C ILE A 124 16.74 -2.17 11.53
N LYS A 125 16.46 -1.04 12.17
CA LYS A 125 15.34 -0.18 11.79
C LYS A 125 15.61 0.57 10.50
N LYS A 126 14.59 0.64 9.65
CA LYS A 126 14.52 1.52 8.49
C LYS A 126 14.83 2.96 8.92
N SER A 127 15.56 3.68 8.08
CA SER A 127 15.85 5.09 8.32
C SER A 127 16.11 5.83 7.02
N ASN A 128 15.65 7.08 6.94
CA ASN A 128 16.01 8.01 5.85
C ASN A 128 17.37 8.68 6.11
N ARG A 129 18.16 8.20 7.07
CA ARG A 129 19.51 8.73 7.39
C ARG A 129 20.65 7.92 6.76
N VAL A 130 20.33 7.03 5.84
CA VAL A 130 21.31 6.33 5.00
C VAL A 130 22.12 7.32 4.13
N PRO A 131 23.28 6.91 3.57
CA PRO A 131 24.04 5.72 3.90
C PRO A 131 24.68 5.80 5.30
N TYR A 132 24.67 4.69 6.02
CA TYR A 132 25.43 4.49 7.26
C TYR A 132 26.83 3.97 6.94
N TYR A 133 27.86 4.60 7.51
CA TYR A 133 29.24 4.13 7.44
C TYR A 133 30.07 4.73 8.56
N ILE A 134 31.17 4.05 8.90
CA ILE A 134 32.12 4.49 9.93
C ILE A 134 33.21 5.36 9.30
N THR A 135 33.71 6.34 10.06
CA THR A 135 34.78 7.26 9.63
C THR A 135 36.15 6.90 10.23
N LYS A 136 36.19 5.89 11.11
CA LYS A 136 37.41 5.24 11.60
C LYS A 136 37.28 3.73 11.42
N SER A 137 38.34 3.06 10.99
CA SER A 137 38.32 1.61 10.80
C SER A 137 38.00 0.88 12.10
N TYR A 138 37.26 -0.21 11.97
CA TYR A 138 37.03 -1.17 13.03
C TYR A 138 37.39 -2.56 12.54
N GLY A 139 38.59 -3.01 12.93
CA GLY A 139 39.19 -4.26 12.46
C GLY A 139 39.27 -4.35 10.94
N LYS A 140 38.42 -5.18 10.32
CA LYS A 140 38.35 -5.35 8.86
C LYS A 140 37.37 -4.40 8.16
N VAL A 141 36.42 -3.82 8.89
CA VAL A 141 35.50 -2.83 8.35
C VAL A 141 36.27 -1.52 8.19
N ARG A 142 36.42 -1.06 6.95
CA ARG A 142 37.26 0.10 6.61
C ARG A 142 36.46 1.40 6.70
N GLU A 143 37.14 2.47 7.09
CA GLU A 143 36.58 3.81 7.12
C GLU A 143 36.13 4.31 5.75
N ASN A 144 35.11 5.16 5.73
CA ASN A 144 34.58 5.87 4.57
C ASN A 144 34.12 4.95 3.42
N ARG A 145 33.84 3.68 3.73
CA ARG A 145 33.27 2.74 2.78
C ARG A 145 31.79 2.55 3.03
N ILE A 146 31.02 2.60 1.95
CA ILE A 146 29.60 2.31 1.97
C ILE A 146 29.41 0.85 1.56
N TYR A 147 28.80 0.08 2.45
CA TYR A 147 28.43 -1.31 2.22
C TYR A 147 26.92 -1.42 2.14
N VAL A 148 26.42 -2.22 1.21
CA VAL A 148 24.98 -2.45 0.99
C VAL A 148 24.67 -3.95 1.01
N ARG A 149 23.41 -4.28 1.34
CA ARG A 149 22.83 -5.57 1.03
C ARG A 149 22.01 -5.48 -0.27
N LYS A 150 22.33 -6.33 -1.23
CA LYS A 150 21.69 -6.45 -2.56
C LYS A 150 21.29 -7.90 -2.79
N GLY A 151 19.99 -8.17 -2.78
CA GLY A 151 19.51 -9.57 -2.68
C GLY A 151 20.02 -10.22 -1.39
N SER A 152 20.47 -11.47 -1.47
CA SER A 152 21.10 -12.19 -0.36
C SER A 152 22.60 -11.87 -0.17
N LYS A 153 23.15 -10.87 -0.88
CA LYS A 153 24.59 -10.59 -0.86
C LYS A 153 24.89 -9.26 -0.21
N ASN A 154 25.84 -9.27 0.72
CA ASN A 154 26.47 -8.07 1.23
C ASN A 154 27.61 -7.65 0.28
N THR A 155 27.87 -6.34 0.17
CA THR A 155 29.12 -5.84 -0.41
C THR A 155 30.30 -6.53 0.29
N ALA A 156 31.34 -6.95 -0.45
CA ALA A 156 32.50 -7.58 0.18
C ALA A 156 33.20 -6.61 1.16
N ILE A 157 33.64 -7.11 2.31
CA ILE A 157 34.22 -6.30 3.40
C ILE A 157 35.45 -5.49 2.97
N ASP A 158 36.19 -5.99 1.98
CA ASP A 158 37.37 -5.39 1.37
C ASP A 158 37.08 -4.61 0.08
N SER A 159 35.79 -4.39 -0.24
CA SER A 159 35.31 -3.60 -1.38
C SER A 159 34.42 -2.42 -0.93
N GLN A 160 33.69 -1.82 -1.87
CA GLN A 160 32.70 -0.77 -1.70
C GLN A 160 31.50 -1.02 -2.63
N ALA A 161 30.32 -0.54 -2.25
CA ALA A 161 29.12 -0.61 -3.08
C ALA A 161 29.30 0.09 -4.44
N GLU A 162 28.54 -0.37 -5.43
CA GLU A 162 28.51 0.25 -6.76
C GLU A 162 27.93 1.66 -6.67
N ILE A 163 28.35 2.56 -7.58
CA ILE A 163 27.93 3.96 -7.54
C ILE A 163 26.41 4.12 -7.59
N GLY A 164 25.71 3.34 -8.41
CA GLY A 164 24.24 3.39 -8.49
C GLY A 164 23.55 2.94 -7.20
N ASP A 165 24.13 1.99 -6.46
CA ASP A 165 23.60 1.57 -5.16
C ASP A 165 23.82 2.69 -4.12
N ILE A 166 24.96 3.39 -4.18
CA ILE A 166 25.26 4.56 -3.33
C ILE A 166 24.30 5.71 -3.63
N GLU A 167 24.09 6.04 -4.89
CA GLU A 167 23.14 7.07 -5.34
C GLU A 167 21.73 6.79 -4.82
N LYS A 168 21.28 5.53 -4.91
CA LYS A 168 19.97 5.11 -4.39
C LYS A 168 19.82 5.35 -2.87
N LEU A 169 20.88 5.12 -2.09
CA LEU A 169 20.85 5.46 -0.66
C LEU A 169 20.73 6.97 -0.42
N PHE A 170 21.40 7.78 -1.24
CA PHE A 170 21.25 9.23 -1.18
C PHE A 170 19.86 9.70 -1.63
N GLU A 171 19.22 9.03 -2.58
CA GLU A 171 17.81 9.29 -2.91
C GLU A 171 16.90 9.11 -1.69
N PHE A 172 17.09 8.05 -0.90
CA PHE A 172 16.37 7.87 0.36
C PHE A 172 16.70 9.00 1.35
N ARG A 173 17.98 9.40 1.44
CA ARG A 173 18.44 10.46 2.35
C ARG A 173 17.81 11.81 2.06
N PHE A 174 17.80 12.17 0.78
CA PHE A 174 17.26 13.42 0.29
C PHE A 174 15.74 13.38 0.14
N GLY A 175 15.12 12.25 0.44
CA GLY A 175 13.67 12.05 0.33
C GLY A 175 13.19 12.12 -1.11
N LEU A 176 14.05 11.87 -2.11
CA LEU A 176 13.69 11.84 -3.53
C LEU A 176 12.77 10.65 -3.86
N THR A 177 12.84 9.61 -3.03
CA THR A 177 11.92 8.46 -3.06
C THR A 177 11.17 8.34 -1.71
N PRO A 178 9.85 8.03 -1.70
CA PRO A 178 9.00 7.78 -2.86
C PRO A 178 8.87 9.01 -3.78
N PHE A 179 8.61 8.81 -5.07
CA PHE A 179 8.43 9.90 -6.02
C PHE A 179 7.21 10.75 -5.64
N PRO A 180 7.06 12.00 -6.13
CA PRO A 180 5.92 12.85 -5.76
C PRO A 180 4.55 12.16 -5.90
N LYS A 181 4.35 11.39 -6.97
CA LYS A 181 3.13 10.61 -7.20
C LYS A 181 2.87 9.55 -6.13
N GLU A 182 3.90 8.93 -5.56
CA GLU A 182 3.76 7.94 -4.50
C GLU A 182 3.58 8.61 -3.13
N ARG A 183 4.28 9.73 -2.90
CA ARG A 183 4.15 10.50 -1.65
C ARG A 183 2.75 11.07 -1.48
N VAL A 184 2.16 11.61 -2.54
CA VAL A 184 0.82 12.22 -2.47
C VAL A 184 -0.27 11.22 -2.09
N ILE A 185 -0.10 9.92 -2.38
CA ILE A 185 -1.05 8.87 -1.94
C ILE A 185 -1.14 8.83 -0.41
N ASN A 186 -0.02 9.02 0.30
CA ASN A 186 -0.02 9.08 1.76
C ASN A 186 -0.66 10.38 2.26
N TYR A 187 -0.46 11.50 1.56
CA TYR A 187 -1.04 12.79 1.94
C TYR A 187 -2.55 12.82 1.74
N ILE A 188 -3.07 12.17 0.69
CA ILE A 188 -4.52 12.05 0.44
C ILE A 188 -5.23 11.38 1.63
N THR A 189 -4.59 10.42 2.29
CA THR A 189 -5.16 9.75 3.48
C THR A 189 -5.01 10.55 4.78
N ASP A 190 -4.20 11.62 4.80
CA ASP A 190 -4.00 12.50 5.95
C ASP A 190 -4.93 13.71 5.86
N HIS A 191 -6.23 13.45 6.00
CA HIS A 191 -7.29 14.41 5.67
C HIS A 191 -7.25 15.73 6.46
N ASP A 192 -6.67 15.75 7.66
CA ASP A 192 -6.70 16.92 8.57
C ASP A 192 -5.71 18.04 8.20
N HIS A 193 -4.77 17.76 7.30
CA HIS A 193 -3.69 18.70 6.98
C HIS A 193 -3.83 19.32 5.57
N TRP A 194 -5.02 19.24 4.98
CA TRP A 194 -5.33 19.91 3.71
C TRP A 194 -6.06 21.22 3.98
N ILE A 195 -5.52 22.32 3.46
CA ILE A 195 -6.01 23.68 3.69
C ILE A 195 -6.60 24.22 2.40
N GLU A 196 -7.85 24.69 2.45
CA GLU A 196 -8.53 25.31 1.30
C GLU A 196 -7.83 26.62 0.92
N MET A 197 -7.50 26.76 -0.35
CA MET A 197 -6.97 27.97 -0.95
C MET A 197 -8.12 28.95 -1.23
N LYS A 198 -7.82 30.24 -1.34
CA LYS A 198 -8.81 31.19 -1.88
C LYS A 198 -9.08 30.84 -3.34
N GLY A 199 -10.21 30.20 -3.59
CA GLY A 199 -10.69 29.85 -4.93
C GLY A 199 -11.40 31.01 -5.62
N ASP A 200 -11.73 30.79 -6.89
CA ASP A 200 -12.74 31.55 -7.61
C ASP A 200 -14.08 30.79 -7.63
N TYR A 201 -15.05 31.23 -8.42
CA TYR A 201 -16.37 30.59 -8.47
C TYR A 201 -16.37 29.22 -9.18
N GLU A 202 -15.38 28.94 -10.03
CA GLU A 202 -15.35 27.75 -10.91
C GLU A 202 -14.40 26.67 -10.39
N THR A 203 -13.55 27.01 -9.42
CA THR A 203 -12.50 26.15 -8.90
C THR A 203 -12.46 26.14 -7.37
N ARG A 204 -12.32 24.95 -6.79
CA ARG A 204 -11.98 24.77 -5.38
C ARG A 204 -10.64 24.05 -5.31
N SER A 205 -9.71 24.60 -4.53
CA SER A 205 -8.35 24.09 -4.45
C SER A 205 -7.89 23.98 -3.00
N TRP A 206 -7.04 23.01 -2.73
CA TRP A 206 -6.45 22.76 -1.42
C TRP A 206 -4.95 22.50 -1.58
N TYR A 207 -4.16 22.88 -0.58
CA TYR A 207 -2.75 22.47 -0.46
C TYR A 207 -2.53 21.64 0.79
N TYR A 208 -1.55 20.75 0.75
CA TYR A 208 -1.16 19.96 1.92
C TYR A 208 -0.20 20.76 2.81
N GLU A 209 -0.57 21.05 4.06
CA GLU A 209 0.11 21.98 4.96
C GLU A 209 1.62 21.67 5.14
N LYS A 210 1.98 20.39 5.26
CA LYS A 210 3.37 19.96 5.50
C LYS A 210 4.24 20.05 4.25
N PHE A 211 3.63 19.98 3.06
CA PHE A 211 4.29 20.07 1.75
C PHE A 211 3.39 20.86 0.78
N PRO A 212 3.34 22.20 0.89
CA PRO A 212 2.37 23.04 0.17
C PRO A 212 2.49 22.98 -1.35
N GLU A 213 3.59 22.43 -1.88
CA GLU A 213 3.75 22.16 -3.30
C GLU A 213 2.83 21.04 -3.82
N TYR A 214 2.23 20.23 -2.93
CA TYR A 214 1.16 19.32 -3.32
C TYR A 214 -0.19 20.00 -3.19
N THR A 215 -0.92 20.02 -4.30
CA THR A 215 -2.25 20.63 -4.34
C THR A 215 -3.27 19.69 -4.96
N ILE A 216 -4.52 19.86 -4.57
CA ILE A 216 -5.68 19.24 -5.21
C ILE A 216 -6.57 20.36 -5.70
N GLU A 217 -7.02 20.28 -6.94
CA GLU A 217 -7.95 21.23 -7.55
C GLU A 217 -9.13 20.46 -8.11
N LEU A 218 -10.32 20.92 -7.76
CA LEU A 218 -11.57 20.51 -8.35
C LEU A 218 -12.09 21.69 -9.18
N SER A 219 -12.25 21.48 -10.48
CA SER A 219 -12.74 22.49 -11.42
C SER A 219 -13.91 21.94 -12.23
N ARG A 220 -14.81 22.81 -12.67
CA ARG A 220 -15.82 22.44 -13.67
C ARG A 220 -15.18 21.92 -14.95
N ASP A 221 -15.81 20.93 -15.59
CA ASP A 221 -15.45 20.46 -16.92
C ASP A 221 -16.35 21.11 -17.98
N PRO A 222 -15.94 22.22 -18.62
CA PRO A 222 -16.78 22.93 -19.59
C PRO A 222 -16.99 22.13 -20.88
N GLU A 223 -16.12 21.19 -21.22
CA GLU A 223 -16.27 20.35 -22.41
C GLU A 223 -17.40 19.31 -22.25
N SER A 224 -17.76 19.02 -20.99
CA SER A 224 -18.78 18.04 -20.63
C SER A 224 -20.12 18.67 -20.22
N ASP A 225 -20.29 19.98 -20.38
CA ASP A 225 -21.51 20.70 -19.99
C ASP A 225 -22.76 20.23 -20.74
N ASP A 226 -22.59 19.75 -21.98
CA ASP A 226 -23.67 19.24 -22.83
C ASP A 226 -23.91 17.72 -22.64
N LEU A 227 -23.11 17.04 -21.81
CA LEU A 227 -23.26 15.61 -21.55
C LEU A 227 -24.35 15.35 -20.52
N ASP A 228 -25.11 14.27 -20.73
CA ASP A 228 -26.06 13.76 -19.74
C ASP A 228 -25.34 13.42 -18.42
N SER A 229 -26.11 13.46 -17.32
CA SER A 229 -25.60 13.00 -16.03
C SER A 229 -25.25 11.50 -16.09
N PRO A 230 -24.19 11.05 -15.39
CA PRO A 230 -23.85 9.64 -15.38
C PRO A 230 -24.96 8.81 -14.72
N ASP A 231 -25.15 7.56 -15.16
CA ASP A 231 -26.26 6.69 -14.73
C ASP A 231 -26.41 6.61 -13.20
N TYR A 232 -25.30 6.49 -12.47
CA TYR A 232 -25.30 6.38 -11.01
C TYR A 232 -25.72 7.66 -10.29
N ALA A 233 -25.78 8.81 -10.96
CA ALA A 233 -26.37 10.02 -10.38
C ALA A 233 -27.90 9.91 -10.28
N TYR A 234 -28.56 9.14 -11.16
CA TYR A 234 -30.02 9.05 -11.19
C TYR A 234 -30.68 8.34 -10.01
N VAL A 235 -29.89 7.61 -9.20
CA VAL A 235 -30.37 6.98 -7.95
C VAL A 235 -30.18 7.85 -6.72
N GLN A 236 -29.52 9.00 -6.84
CA GLN A 236 -29.39 9.96 -5.75
C GLN A 236 -30.73 10.63 -5.47
N ILE A 237 -30.95 11.17 -4.27
CA ILE A 237 -32.24 11.81 -3.91
C ILE A 237 -32.61 12.90 -4.92
N ASN A 238 -31.63 13.70 -5.30
CA ASN A 238 -31.69 14.62 -6.43
C ASN A 238 -30.67 14.18 -7.48
N CYS A 239 -31.14 13.85 -8.68
CA CYS A 239 -30.26 13.28 -9.70
C CYS A 239 -29.49 14.32 -10.54
N ARG A 240 -29.65 15.61 -10.26
CA ARG A 240 -28.82 16.64 -10.89
C ARG A 240 -27.36 16.43 -10.52
N SER A 241 -26.52 16.35 -11.56
CA SER A 241 -25.09 16.18 -11.47
C SER A 241 -24.39 17.19 -12.37
N SER A 242 -23.11 17.44 -12.12
CA SER A 242 -22.27 18.23 -13.00
C SER A 242 -20.89 17.62 -13.09
N TRP A 243 -20.34 17.59 -14.30
CA TRP A 243 -19.02 17.07 -14.62
C TRP A 243 -17.93 17.99 -14.07
N GLN A 244 -16.95 17.39 -13.40
CA GLN A 244 -15.82 18.08 -12.80
C GLN A 244 -14.53 17.35 -13.18
N ILE A 245 -13.43 18.08 -13.14
CA ILE A 245 -12.08 17.55 -13.25
C ILE A 245 -11.40 17.71 -11.90
N LEU A 246 -10.93 16.61 -11.35
CA LEU A 246 -10.10 16.60 -10.14
C LEU A 246 -8.64 16.38 -10.53
N ARG A 247 -7.78 17.34 -10.21
CA ARG A 247 -6.35 17.30 -10.49
C ARG A 247 -5.55 17.27 -9.21
N VAL A 248 -4.68 16.28 -9.08
CA VAL A 248 -3.67 16.20 -8.02
C VAL A 248 -2.34 16.65 -8.63
N ARG A 249 -1.74 17.71 -8.07
CA ARG A 249 -0.53 18.34 -8.61
C ARG A 249 0.64 18.29 -7.63
N TYR A 250 1.83 18.38 -8.22
CA TYR A 250 3.08 18.71 -7.55
C TYR A 250 3.71 19.90 -8.28
N HIS A 251 3.80 21.03 -7.59
CA HIS A 251 3.99 22.34 -8.21
C HIS A 251 2.97 22.55 -9.34
N GLN A 252 3.42 22.74 -10.57
CA GLN A 252 2.57 22.93 -11.75
C GLN A 252 2.28 21.63 -12.50
N THR A 253 2.91 20.52 -12.11
CA THR A 253 2.78 19.24 -12.79
C THR A 253 1.56 18.49 -12.30
N ILE A 254 0.67 18.10 -13.21
CA ILE A 254 -0.44 17.19 -12.92
C ILE A 254 0.13 15.78 -12.73
N LEU A 255 0.05 15.27 -11.50
CA LEU A 255 0.47 13.92 -11.16
C LEU A 255 -0.61 12.88 -11.51
N MET A 256 -1.86 13.26 -11.28
CA MET A 256 -3.06 12.45 -11.51
C MET A 256 -4.22 13.37 -11.86
N GLU A 257 -5.09 12.91 -12.74
CA GLU A 257 -6.31 13.59 -13.15
C GLU A 257 -7.43 12.56 -13.18
N TYR A 258 -8.60 12.94 -12.66
CA TYR A 258 -9.79 12.12 -12.63
C TYR A 258 -11.01 12.95 -13.03
N THR A 259 -11.94 12.30 -13.73
CA THR A 259 -13.31 12.82 -13.82
C THR A 259 -14.00 12.63 -12.48
N ALA A 260 -14.71 13.66 -12.04
CA ALA A 260 -15.49 13.66 -10.82
C ALA A 260 -16.88 14.23 -11.10
N HIS A 261 -17.83 13.90 -10.23
CA HIS A 261 -19.21 14.32 -10.39
C HIS A 261 -19.75 14.79 -9.06
N TYR A 262 -20.30 16.00 -9.06
CA TYR A 262 -21.23 16.39 -8.02
C TYR A 262 -22.46 15.48 -8.09
N VAL A 263 -22.90 14.95 -6.95
CA VAL A 263 -24.05 14.07 -6.84
C VAL A 263 -24.97 14.57 -5.73
N ASP A 264 -26.27 14.30 -5.89
CA ASP A 264 -27.29 14.85 -5.00
C ASP A 264 -27.29 16.40 -5.01
N GLU A 265 -27.18 16.98 -6.21
CA GLU A 265 -26.68 18.35 -6.46
C GLU A 265 -25.24 18.50 -5.93
N THR A 266 -24.96 19.45 -5.03
CA THR A 266 -23.62 19.68 -4.48
C THR A 266 -23.44 19.08 -3.09
N ARG A 267 -24.28 18.10 -2.68
CA ARG A 267 -24.24 17.47 -1.34
C ARG A 267 -23.26 16.30 -1.26
N GLY A 268 -22.89 15.74 -2.39
CA GLY A 268 -21.84 14.73 -2.50
C GLY A 268 -20.93 15.01 -3.69
N ILE A 269 -19.77 14.37 -3.66
CA ILE A 269 -18.89 14.29 -4.81
C ILE A 269 -18.33 12.88 -4.92
N VAL A 270 -18.30 12.36 -6.13
CA VAL A 270 -17.78 11.03 -6.42
C VAL A 270 -16.77 11.13 -7.55
N ILE A 271 -15.73 10.29 -7.49
CA ILE A 271 -14.79 10.13 -8.60
C ILE A 271 -15.40 9.11 -9.55
N SER A 272 -15.28 9.30 -10.87
CA SER A 272 -15.87 8.35 -11.82
C SER A 272 -15.32 6.94 -11.58
N PRO A 273 -16.18 5.92 -11.53
CA PRO A 273 -15.76 4.53 -11.39
C PRO A 273 -14.99 4.05 -12.62
N ARG A 274 -14.27 2.95 -12.45
CA ARG A 274 -13.74 2.19 -13.60
C ARG A 274 -14.87 1.41 -14.24
N ASP A 275 -14.77 1.16 -15.54
CA ASP A 275 -15.70 0.32 -16.28
C ASP A 275 -15.11 -1.04 -16.66
N SER A 276 -15.98 -2.04 -16.78
CA SER A 276 -15.67 -3.37 -17.28
C SER A 276 -16.88 -3.94 -18.01
N TYR A 277 -16.67 -5.04 -18.72
CA TYR A 277 -17.69 -5.66 -19.56
C TYR A 277 -17.79 -7.15 -19.27
N ILE A 278 -19.01 -7.63 -19.05
CA ILE A 278 -19.35 -9.03 -18.86
C ILE A 278 -19.88 -9.59 -20.19
N LYS A 279 -19.29 -10.69 -20.66
CA LYS A 279 -19.75 -11.39 -21.86
C LYS A 279 -20.62 -12.57 -21.45
N LEU A 280 -21.91 -12.45 -21.70
CA LEU A 280 -22.89 -13.49 -21.41
C LEU A 280 -23.13 -14.31 -22.68
N SER A 281 -22.76 -15.59 -22.67
CA SER A 281 -23.11 -16.53 -23.73
C SER A 281 -24.46 -17.17 -23.40
N LYS A 282 -25.51 -16.80 -24.13
CA LYS A 282 -26.82 -17.43 -23.96
C LYS A 282 -26.90 -18.77 -24.69
N ASP A 283 -26.14 -18.92 -25.78
CA ASP A 283 -25.91 -20.12 -26.60
C ASP A 283 -24.64 -19.96 -27.46
N ASN A 284 -24.19 -21.02 -28.17
CA ASN A 284 -23.01 -21.01 -29.07
C ASN A 284 -23.06 -20.01 -30.25
N THR A 285 -24.13 -19.24 -30.41
CA THR A 285 -24.37 -18.36 -31.57
C THR A 285 -24.69 -16.90 -31.21
N THR A 286 -24.99 -16.56 -29.95
CA THR A 286 -25.29 -15.19 -29.53
C THR A 286 -24.61 -14.84 -28.20
N SER A 287 -23.75 -13.83 -28.22
CA SER A 287 -23.13 -13.24 -27.03
C SER A 287 -23.69 -11.84 -26.79
N MET A 288 -24.11 -11.58 -25.56
CA MET A 288 -24.51 -10.25 -25.11
C MET A 288 -23.43 -9.69 -24.20
N THR A 289 -23.02 -8.46 -24.43
CA THR A 289 -22.06 -7.77 -23.57
C THR A 289 -22.80 -6.79 -22.67
N LYS A 290 -22.57 -6.87 -21.36
CA LYS A 290 -23.13 -5.97 -20.36
C LYS A 290 -22.02 -5.15 -19.72
N HIS A 291 -22.18 -3.83 -19.74
CA HIS A 291 -21.27 -2.89 -19.11
C HIS A 291 -21.59 -2.77 -17.60
N PHE A 292 -20.56 -2.61 -16.78
CA PHE A 292 -20.72 -2.30 -15.35
C PHE A 292 -19.54 -1.48 -14.83
N TYR A 293 -19.82 -0.71 -13.79
CA TYR A 293 -18.89 0.12 -13.05
C TYR A 293 -18.30 -0.63 -11.84
N TYR A 294 -17.09 -0.29 -11.42
CA TYR A 294 -16.49 -0.84 -10.20
C TYR A 294 -15.40 0.05 -9.58
N TYR A 295 -15.08 -0.22 -8.32
CA TYR A 295 -13.88 0.28 -7.64
C TYR A 295 -13.03 -0.86 -7.09
N PHE A 296 -11.78 -0.54 -6.76
CA PHE A 296 -11.03 -1.33 -5.79
C PHE A 296 -11.02 -0.62 -4.43
N GLU A 297 -11.15 -1.37 -3.34
CA GLU A 297 -11.23 -0.87 -1.96
C GLU A 297 -10.06 0.08 -1.63
N ASN A 298 -8.85 -0.30 -2.02
CA ASN A 298 -7.62 0.47 -1.75
C ASN A 298 -7.23 1.45 -2.87
N SER A 299 -8.13 1.70 -3.82
CA SER A 299 -7.91 2.59 -4.97
C SER A 299 -7.73 4.05 -4.57
N ILE A 300 -7.13 4.84 -5.45
CA ILE A 300 -6.92 6.28 -5.22
C ILE A 300 -8.25 7.02 -5.33
N GLU A 301 -9.13 6.56 -6.22
CA GLU A 301 -10.49 7.03 -6.43
C GLU A 301 -11.28 7.01 -5.11
N ILE A 302 -11.28 5.89 -4.39
CA ILE A 302 -11.93 5.75 -3.07
C ILE A 302 -11.31 6.70 -2.04
N LYS A 303 -9.98 6.77 -1.97
CA LYS A 303 -9.27 7.65 -1.03
C LYS A 303 -9.59 9.14 -1.29
N LEU A 304 -9.65 9.54 -2.57
CA LEU A 304 -9.99 10.89 -2.97
C LEU A 304 -11.46 11.23 -2.65
N MET A 305 -12.40 10.30 -2.83
CA MET A 305 -13.80 10.52 -2.43
C MET A 305 -13.92 10.79 -0.93
N TYR A 306 -13.24 10.01 -0.09
CA TYR A 306 -13.24 10.24 1.37
C TYR A 306 -12.56 11.54 1.77
N LEU A 307 -11.45 11.90 1.11
CA LEU A 307 -10.81 13.19 1.31
C LEU A 307 -11.76 14.34 0.96
N LEU A 308 -12.28 14.38 -0.27
CA LEU A 308 -13.15 15.45 -0.73
C LEU A 308 -14.41 15.59 0.12
N LYS A 309 -15.02 14.47 0.50
CA LYS A 309 -16.14 14.47 1.44
C LYS A 309 -15.80 15.23 2.73
N LYS A 310 -14.61 15.01 3.30
CA LYS A 310 -14.15 15.72 4.50
C LYS A 310 -13.83 17.19 4.22
N LEU A 311 -13.11 17.49 3.15
CA LEU A 311 -12.73 18.86 2.79
C LEU A 311 -13.94 19.76 2.49
N MET A 312 -14.99 19.18 1.91
CA MET A 312 -16.20 19.90 1.53
C MET A 312 -17.29 19.83 2.61
N ASN A 313 -17.01 19.16 3.73
CA ASN A 313 -17.93 18.96 4.85
C ASN A 313 -19.27 18.31 4.41
N HIS A 314 -19.18 17.33 3.52
CA HIS A 314 -20.34 16.56 3.05
C HIS A 314 -20.72 15.45 4.04
N ASP A 315 -22.02 15.16 4.12
CA ASP A 315 -22.53 14.01 4.84
C ASP A 315 -22.16 12.68 4.16
N ASN A 316 -22.53 11.56 4.76
CA ASN A 316 -22.23 10.24 4.20
C ASN A 316 -23.25 9.82 3.13
N LEU A 317 -24.44 10.40 3.09
CA LEU A 317 -25.59 9.81 2.41
C LEU A 317 -25.36 9.63 0.91
N ALA A 318 -24.85 10.66 0.23
CA ALA A 318 -24.65 10.61 -1.21
C ALA A 318 -23.52 9.62 -1.60
N LEU A 319 -22.44 9.60 -0.82
CA LEU A 319 -21.31 8.68 -1.03
C LEU A 319 -21.70 7.23 -0.71
N ASP A 320 -22.39 7.00 0.40
CA ASP A 320 -22.88 5.67 0.79
C ASP A 320 -23.86 5.14 -0.26
N THR A 321 -24.77 5.97 -0.76
CA THR A 321 -25.70 5.60 -1.84
C THR A 321 -24.94 5.16 -3.10
N HIS A 322 -23.90 5.92 -3.48
CA HIS A 322 -23.05 5.61 -4.64
C HIS A 322 -22.28 4.30 -4.46
N LEU A 323 -21.62 4.13 -3.31
CA LEU A 323 -20.85 2.94 -3.00
C LEU A 323 -21.73 1.72 -2.75
N LEU A 324 -23.00 1.89 -2.37
CA LEU A 324 -23.97 0.80 -2.29
C LEU A 324 -24.43 0.32 -3.67
N LEU A 325 -24.44 1.20 -4.68
CA LEU A 325 -24.78 0.84 -6.05
C LEU A 325 -23.64 0.12 -6.78
N ILE A 326 -22.40 0.56 -6.59
CA ILE A 326 -21.24 0.10 -7.37
C ILE A 326 -20.48 -1.01 -6.61
N PRO A 327 -20.10 -2.13 -7.25
CA PRO A 327 -19.27 -3.15 -6.62
C PRO A 327 -17.86 -2.62 -6.30
N VAL A 328 -17.39 -2.90 -5.08
CA VAL A 328 -16.05 -2.51 -4.59
C VAL A 328 -15.27 -3.78 -4.27
N PHE A 329 -14.29 -4.10 -5.11
CA PHE A 329 -13.47 -5.32 -5.00
C PHE A 329 -12.22 -5.09 -4.13
N ASN A 330 -11.80 -6.12 -3.40
CA ASN A 330 -10.59 -6.09 -2.59
C ASN A 330 -9.33 -6.15 -3.46
N SER A 331 -9.39 -6.88 -4.58
CA SER A 331 -8.26 -7.05 -5.50
C SER A 331 -8.71 -7.42 -6.92
N SER A 332 -7.76 -7.40 -7.86
CA SER A 332 -7.97 -7.89 -9.23
C SER A 332 -8.39 -9.36 -9.26
N GLU A 333 -7.84 -10.17 -8.36
CA GLU A 333 -8.13 -11.60 -8.27
C GLU A 333 -9.58 -11.82 -7.82
N GLU A 334 -10.05 -11.10 -6.80
CA GLU A 334 -11.45 -11.18 -6.35
C GLU A 334 -12.42 -10.79 -7.48
N LYS A 335 -12.09 -9.74 -8.25
CA LYS A 335 -12.87 -9.34 -9.42
C LYS A 335 -12.94 -10.47 -10.46
N SER A 336 -11.81 -11.09 -10.79
CA SER A 336 -11.76 -12.19 -11.76
C SER A 336 -12.54 -13.43 -11.29
N ASP A 337 -12.47 -13.76 -10.01
CA ASP A 337 -13.24 -14.86 -9.42
C ASP A 337 -14.76 -14.61 -9.54
N VAL A 338 -15.22 -13.39 -9.24
CA VAL A 338 -16.64 -13.01 -9.37
C VAL A 338 -17.09 -13.00 -10.84
N GLU A 339 -16.27 -12.47 -11.75
CA GLU A 339 -16.56 -12.53 -13.19
C GLU A 339 -16.66 -13.98 -13.71
N PHE A 340 -15.88 -14.90 -13.14
CA PHE A 340 -15.99 -16.32 -13.44
C PHE A 340 -17.30 -16.92 -12.92
N LEU A 341 -17.74 -16.58 -11.70
CA LEU A 341 -19.03 -17.03 -11.16
C LEU A 341 -20.21 -16.56 -12.01
N ILE A 342 -20.20 -15.28 -12.40
CA ILE A 342 -21.25 -14.68 -13.25
C ILE A 342 -21.46 -15.47 -14.55
N ASN A 343 -20.39 -15.99 -15.15
CA ASN A 343 -20.48 -16.77 -16.38
C ASN A 343 -21.07 -18.19 -16.18
N ASN A 344 -21.13 -18.67 -14.94
CA ASN A 344 -21.62 -20.00 -14.59
C ASN A 344 -23.01 -19.99 -13.91
N GLU A 345 -23.56 -18.82 -13.63
CA GLU A 345 -24.87 -18.63 -12.97
C GLU A 345 -25.89 -17.99 -13.91
N ASP A 346 -27.18 -18.02 -13.53
CA ASP A 346 -28.25 -17.31 -14.24
C ASP A 346 -28.22 -15.80 -13.92
N PHE A 347 -27.19 -15.13 -14.43
CA PHE A 347 -26.97 -13.71 -14.23
C PHE A 347 -28.07 -12.84 -14.84
N ILE A 348 -28.73 -13.31 -15.91
CA ILE A 348 -29.82 -12.58 -16.57
C ILE A 348 -31.02 -12.44 -15.63
N SER A 349 -31.43 -13.54 -14.99
CA SER A 349 -32.51 -13.52 -14.00
C SER A 349 -32.20 -12.58 -12.82
N SER A 350 -30.93 -12.55 -12.39
CA SER A 350 -30.47 -11.62 -11.34
C SER A 350 -30.61 -10.15 -11.77
N ILE A 351 -30.25 -9.81 -13.01
CA ILE A 351 -30.46 -8.46 -13.55
C ILE A 351 -31.96 -8.13 -13.60
N GLU A 352 -32.78 -9.04 -14.13
CA GLU A 352 -34.24 -8.82 -14.28
C GLU A 352 -34.92 -8.53 -12.94
N ASN A 353 -34.50 -9.20 -11.87
CA ASN A 353 -34.97 -8.94 -10.51
C ASN A 353 -34.54 -7.55 -10.00
N GLU A 354 -33.30 -7.15 -10.24
CA GLU A 354 -32.78 -5.86 -9.76
C GLU A 354 -33.34 -4.63 -10.48
N ILE A 355 -33.82 -4.77 -11.73
CA ILE A 355 -34.47 -3.67 -12.48
C ILE A 355 -35.63 -3.07 -11.68
N GLN A 356 -36.41 -3.91 -10.98
CA GLN A 356 -37.56 -3.46 -10.19
C GLN A 356 -37.14 -2.75 -8.89
N ASN A 357 -35.92 -2.99 -8.42
CA ASN A 357 -35.36 -2.42 -7.20
C ASN A 357 -34.60 -1.10 -7.45
N ILE A 358 -34.60 -0.59 -8.68
CA ILE A 358 -33.94 0.67 -9.03
C ILE A 358 -35.00 1.74 -9.24
N VAL A 359 -34.91 2.77 -8.40
CA VAL A 359 -35.75 3.95 -8.45
C VAL A 359 -34.94 5.09 -9.04
N ILE A 360 -35.42 5.63 -10.17
CA ILE A 360 -34.92 6.87 -10.74
C ILE A 360 -35.61 8.01 -10.00
N ASN A 361 -34.80 8.88 -9.39
CA ASN A 361 -35.29 9.88 -8.45
C ASN A 361 -35.56 11.24 -9.12
N TYR A 362 -36.06 12.17 -8.30
CA TYR A 362 -36.48 13.50 -8.74
C TYR A 362 -35.37 14.28 -9.44
N GLY A 363 -35.75 15.03 -10.48
CA GLY A 363 -34.85 15.92 -11.23
C GLY A 363 -34.32 15.36 -12.54
N SER A 364 -34.75 14.15 -12.95
CA SER A 364 -34.12 13.40 -14.05
C SER A 364 -34.40 14.03 -15.40
N GLY A 365 -35.62 14.55 -15.62
CA GLY A 365 -36.06 15.07 -16.91
C GLY A 365 -36.09 14.02 -18.03
N LEU A 366 -35.93 12.74 -17.67
CA LEU A 366 -35.79 11.64 -18.62
C LEU A 366 -37.15 11.18 -19.18
N SER A 367 -37.12 10.66 -20.40
CA SER A 367 -38.27 9.93 -20.96
C SER A 367 -38.40 8.56 -20.30
N GLU A 368 -39.60 7.96 -20.29
CA GLU A 368 -39.81 6.60 -19.78
C GLU A 368 -38.88 5.57 -20.43
N LYS A 369 -38.61 5.73 -21.73
CA LYS A 369 -37.67 4.87 -22.46
C LYS A 369 -36.23 5.02 -21.94
N SER A 370 -35.81 6.25 -21.68
CA SER A 370 -34.47 6.54 -21.14
C SER A 370 -34.34 6.02 -19.71
N GLU A 371 -35.36 6.18 -18.87
CA GLU A 371 -35.35 5.61 -17.52
C GLU A 371 -35.20 4.09 -17.53
N LEU A 372 -35.89 3.39 -18.44
CA LEU A 372 -35.79 1.94 -18.53
C LEU A 372 -34.36 1.48 -18.89
N ILE A 373 -33.68 2.20 -19.80
CA ILE A 373 -32.30 1.91 -20.18
C ILE A 373 -31.37 2.07 -18.97
N ILE A 374 -31.48 3.19 -18.25
CA ILE A 374 -30.64 3.45 -17.08
C ILE A 374 -30.91 2.43 -15.97
N ARG A 375 -32.17 2.05 -15.73
CA ARG A 375 -32.50 0.98 -14.77
C ARG A 375 -31.85 -0.34 -15.17
N GLN A 376 -31.81 -0.67 -16.47
CA GLN A 376 -31.13 -1.88 -16.94
C GLN A 376 -29.62 -1.82 -16.70
N ASP A 377 -28.97 -0.70 -16.99
CA ASP A 377 -27.51 -0.55 -16.82
C ASP A 377 -27.12 -0.55 -15.34
N LEU A 378 -27.91 0.11 -14.49
CA LEU A 378 -27.72 0.08 -13.04
C LEU A 378 -28.03 -1.28 -12.42
N ALA A 379 -28.96 -2.05 -12.99
CA ALA A 379 -29.29 -3.41 -12.53
C ALA A 379 -28.10 -4.36 -12.71
N VAL A 380 -27.29 -4.17 -13.75
CA VAL A 380 -26.04 -4.92 -13.92
C VAL A 380 -25.12 -4.69 -12.72
N ASN A 381 -24.90 -3.43 -12.32
CA ASN A 381 -24.06 -3.10 -11.17
C ASN A 381 -24.53 -3.76 -9.88
N LYS A 382 -25.84 -3.69 -9.58
CA LYS A 382 -26.42 -4.34 -8.40
C LYS A 382 -26.29 -5.86 -8.46
N ALA A 383 -26.54 -6.49 -9.60
CA ALA A 383 -26.43 -7.93 -9.76
C ALA A 383 -24.98 -8.41 -9.50
N VAL A 384 -23.97 -7.71 -10.06
CA VAL A 384 -22.55 -8.00 -9.79
C VAL A 384 -22.24 -7.87 -8.31
N LYS A 385 -22.73 -6.81 -7.67
CA LYS A 385 -22.51 -6.55 -6.24
C LYS A 385 -23.13 -7.65 -5.36
N SER A 386 -24.35 -8.09 -5.66
CA SER A 386 -25.01 -9.18 -4.95
C SER A 386 -24.21 -10.49 -5.00
N ILE A 387 -23.65 -10.83 -6.17
CA ILE A 387 -22.80 -12.01 -6.34
C ILE A 387 -21.47 -11.85 -5.60
N LEU A 388 -20.86 -10.66 -5.63
CA LEU A 388 -19.66 -10.37 -4.84
C LEU A 388 -19.90 -10.56 -3.33
N ASP A 389 -21.05 -10.10 -2.82
CA ASP A 389 -21.39 -10.27 -1.41
C ASP A 389 -21.63 -11.74 -1.04
N GLU A 390 -22.21 -12.54 -1.95
CA GLU A 390 -22.35 -13.99 -1.77
C GLU A 390 -21.00 -14.72 -1.79
N TYR A 391 -20.14 -14.42 -2.77
CA TYR A 391 -18.77 -14.93 -2.86
C TYR A 391 -18.01 -14.71 -1.55
N ARG A 392 -18.08 -13.49 -0.99
CA ARG A 392 -17.42 -13.15 0.29
C ARG A 392 -17.99 -13.94 1.46
N LYS A 393 -19.31 -14.12 1.54
CA LYS A 393 -19.95 -14.96 2.59
C LYS A 393 -19.45 -16.40 2.55
N ILE A 394 -19.31 -16.98 1.36
CA ILE A 394 -18.80 -18.34 1.17
C ILE A 394 -17.34 -18.42 1.63
N LYS A 395 -16.48 -17.48 1.20
CA LYS A 395 -15.06 -17.44 1.60
C LYS A 395 -14.84 -17.29 3.10
N VAL A 396 -15.67 -16.52 3.79
CA VAL A 396 -15.62 -16.40 5.25
C VAL A 396 -15.97 -17.74 5.90
N TYR A 397 -17.02 -18.41 5.43
CA TYR A 397 -17.44 -19.72 5.95
C TYR A 397 -16.35 -20.80 5.75
N GLU A 398 -15.67 -20.81 4.61
CA GLU A 398 -14.55 -21.71 4.30
C GLU A 398 -13.35 -21.51 5.26
N LYS A 399 -13.07 -20.28 5.70
CA LYS A 399 -11.96 -19.98 6.62
C LYS A 399 -12.26 -20.33 8.09
N THR A 400 -13.53 -20.48 8.45
CA THR A 400 -13.97 -20.82 9.81
C THR A 400 -14.14 -22.32 10.05
N LYS A 401 -13.96 -23.15 9.02
CA LYS A 401 -13.84 -24.61 9.11
C LYS A 401 -12.38 -25.00 9.13
#